data_AF-W1X7L3-F1
#
_entry.id   AF-W1X7L3-F1
#
_cell.length_a   1.000
_cell.length_b   1.000
_cell.length_c   1.000
_cell.angle_alpha   90.00
_cell.angle_beta   90.00
_cell.angle_gamma   90.00
#
_symmetry.space_group_name_H-M   'P 1'
#
loop_
_entity.id
_entity.type
_entity.pdbx_description
1 polymer ?
#
loop_
_entity_poly.entity_id
_entity_poly.type
_entity_poly.pdbx_seq_one_letter_code
_entity_poly.pdbx_strand_id
1 'polypeptide(L)'
;MKVRIFNKTYDMGGLTGVGTYPEYANQGLMHKLLYQALKNMKEAKQSISYLYPYSIPYYRRKGWEIISDKITFEINDYQLPKNKQVS
;
A
#
# COMPACT_ATOMS: atom_id res chain seq x y z
N MET A 1 -1.11 10.15 -7.26
CA MET A 1 -1.15 10.43 -5.81
C MET A 1 0.22 10.93 -5.38
N LYS A 2 0.37 11.54 -4.20
CA LYS A 2 1.67 11.99 -3.69
C LYS A 2 1.97 11.32 -2.35
N VAL A 3 3.24 11.00 -2.12
CA VAL A 3 3.74 10.47 -0.85
C VAL A 3 4.96 11.27 -0.40
N ARG A 4 5.11 11.46 0.91
CA ARG A 4 6.30 12.07 1.50
C ARG A 4 7.19 10.99 2.08
N ILE A 5 8.41 10.88 1.55
CA ILE A 5 9.46 10.01 2.08
C ILE A 5 10.52 10.93 2.68
N PHE A 6 10.70 10.84 4.00
CA PHE A 6 11.48 11.80 4.78
C PHE A 6 11.03 13.25 4.52
N ASN A 7 11.88 14.08 3.92
CA ASN A 7 11.61 15.49 3.63
C ASN A 7 11.31 15.76 2.16
N LYS A 8 11.10 14.72 1.34
CA LYS A 8 10.84 14.87 -0.09
C LYS A 8 9.52 14.24 -0.51
N THR A 9 8.79 14.96 -1.36
CA THR A 9 7.54 14.49 -1.95
C THR A 9 7.80 13.82 -3.28
N TYR A 10 7.16 12.66 -3.49
CA TYR A 10 7.23 11.88 -4.71
C TYR A 10 5.84 11.60 -5.27
N ASP A 11 5.73 11.53 -6.59
CA ASP A 11 4.54 10.99 -7.24
C ASP A 11 4.51 9.47 -7.08
N MET A 12 3.39 8.96 -6.56
CA MET A 12 3.22 7.57 -6.17
C MET A 12 2.03 6.94 -6.90
N GLY A 13 2.23 5.71 -7.37
CA GLY A 13 1.23 4.87 -8.00
C GLY A 13 0.55 3.93 -7.00
N GLY A 14 -0.70 4.20 -6.66
CA GLY A 14 -1.50 3.34 -5.79
C GLY A 14 -2.08 2.16 -6.55
N LEU A 15 -1.79 0.94 -6.11
CA LEU A 15 -2.41 -0.27 -6.66
C LEU A 15 -3.58 -0.70 -5.78
N THR A 16 -4.78 -0.73 -6.35
CA THR A 16 -6.05 -1.09 -5.67
C THR A 16 -6.93 -1.94 -6.58
N GLY A 17 -8.01 -2.52 -6.05
CA GLY A 17 -9.01 -3.24 -6.85
C GLY A 17 -8.48 -4.51 -7.53
N VAL A 18 -7.45 -5.13 -6.95
CA VAL A 18 -6.79 -6.30 -7.53
C VAL A 18 -7.65 -7.55 -7.31
N GLY A 19 -8.14 -8.16 -8.39
CA GLY A 19 -8.96 -9.37 -8.34
C GLY A 19 -8.80 -10.27 -9.56
N THR A 20 -9.00 -11.56 -9.38
CA THR A 20 -9.09 -12.55 -10.46
C THR A 20 -10.19 -13.52 -10.08
N TYR A 21 -11.11 -13.81 -11.01
CA TYR A 21 -12.13 -14.82 -10.77
C TYR A 21 -11.47 -16.18 -10.46
N PRO A 22 -11.98 -16.95 -9.48
CA PRO A 22 -11.34 -18.18 -9.03
C PRO A 22 -11.07 -19.20 -10.15
N GLU A 23 -11.97 -19.32 -11.12
CA GLU A 23 -11.87 -20.21 -12.28
C GLU A 23 -10.67 -19.88 -13.20
N TYR A 24 -10.12 -18.67 -13.11
CA TYR A 24 -8.92 -18.23 -13.84
C TYR A 24 -7.71 -17.99 -12.93
N ALA A 25 -7.81 -18.31 -11.64
CA ALA A 25 -6.70 -18.23 -10.71
C ALA A 25 -5.58 -19.20 -11.12
N ASN A 26 -4.34 -18.92 -10.72
CA ASN A 26 -3.14 -19.70 -11.03
C ASN A 26 -2.75 -19.82 -12.53
N GLN A 27 -3.45 -19.15 -13.44
CA GLN A 27 -3.09 -19.10 -14.88
C GLN A 27 -2.13 -17.95 -15.23
N GLY A 28 -1.60 -17.24 -14.23
CA GLY A 28 -0.66 -16.13 -14.43
C GLY A 28 -1.27 -14.81 -14.92
N LEU A 29 -2.61 -14.70 -15.03
CA LEU A 29 -3.30 -13.48 -15.48
C LEU A 29 -2.98 -12.27 -14.61
N MET A 30 -3.03 -12.45 -13.29
CA MET A 30 -2.69 -11.39 -12.33
C MET A 30 -1.28 -10.86 -12.51
N HIS A 31 -0.32 -11.72 -12.85
CA HIS A 31 1.05 -11.29 -13.08
C HIS A 31 1.16 -10.36 -14.30
N LYS A 32 0.45 -10.66 -15.39
CA LYS A 32 0.40 -9.81 -16.60
C LYS A 32 -0.21 -8.44 -16.28
N LEU A 33 -1.31 -8.41 -15.53
CA LEU A 33 -1.96 -7.17 -15.10
C LEU A 33 -1.03 -6.31 -14.22
N LEU A 34 -0.36 -6.92 -13.24
CA LEU A 34 0.59 -6.22 -12.37
C LEU A 34 1.77 -5.64 -13.16
N TYR A 35 2.31 -6.39 -14.11
CA TYR A 35 3.40 -5.91 -14.94
C TYR A 35 2.98 -4.71 -15.78
N GLN A 36 1.79 -4.78 -16.40
CA GLN A 36 1.26 -3.66 -17.17
C GLN A 36 1.00 -2.43 -16.28
N ALA A 37 0.47 -2.63 -15.06
CA ALA A 37 0.28 -1.54 -14.11
C ALA A 37 1.62 -0.85 -13.75
N LEU A 38 2.68 -1.61 -13.48
CA LEU A 38 4.01 -1.07 -13.21
C LEU A 38 4.60 -0.32 -14.42
N LYS A 39 4.37 -0.82 -15.64
CA LYS A 39 4.78 -0.13 -16.87
C LYS A 39 4.07 1.23 -17.00
N ASN A 40 2.76 1.27 -16.77
CA ASN A 40 1.98 2.51 -16.79
C ASN A 40 2.47 3.50 -15.72
N MET A 41 2.78 3.03 -14.50
CA MET A 41 3.34 3.87 -13.44
C MET A 41 4.70 4.46 -13.84
N LYS A 42 5.56 3.66 -14.47
CA LYS A 42 6.87 4.12 -14.97
C LYS A 42 6.70 5.20 -16.06
N GLU A 43 5.79 5.00 -17.00
CA GLU A 43 5.48 5.98 -18.05
C GLU A 43 4.92 7.29 -17.46
N ALA A 44 4.12 7.19 -16.40
CA ALA A 44 3.61 8.32 -15.63
C ALA A 44 4.65 8.95 -14.67
N LYS A 45 5.93 8.55 -14.73
CA LYS A 45 7.03 9.02 -13.86
C LYS A 45 6.79 8.78 -12.36
N GLN A 46 5.96 7.81 -12.01
CA GLN A 46 5.72 7.38 -10.63
C GLN A 46 6.80 6.36 -10.25
N SER A 47 7.78 6.79 -9.46
CA SER A 47 8.91 5.93 -9.07
C SER A 47 8.62 5.02 -7.88
N ILE A 48 7.50 5.23 -7.18
CA ILE A 48 7.11 4.48 -5.99
C ILE A 48 5.68 3.95 -6.18
N SER A 49 5.44 2.71 -5.73
CA SER A 49 4.10 2.11 -5.72
C SER A 49 3.74 1.60 -4.33
N TYR A 50 2.56 2.00 -3.84
CA TYR A 50 1.98 1.48 -2.60
C TYR A 50 0.80 0.58 -2.91
N LEU A 51 0.60 -0.43 -2.06
CA LEU A 51 -0.56 -1.29 -2.09
C LEU A 51 -0.91 -1.73 -0.67
N TYR A 52 -2.18 -2.10 -0.46
CA TYR A 52 -2.59 -2.82 0.73
C TYR A 52 -2.64 -4.32 0.40
N PRO A 53 -1.73 -5.15 0.95
CA PRO A 53 -1.54 -6.50 0.45
C PRO A 53 -2.64 -7.43 0.92
N TYR A 54 -3.38 -8.03 -0.01
CA TYR A 54 -4.23 -9.19 0.29
C TYR A 54 -3.40 -10.43 0.68
N SER A 55 -2.28 -10.66 -0.02
CA SER A 55 -1.34 -11.76 0.26
C SER A 55 0.10 -11.27 0.22
N ILE A 56 0.68 -11.06 1.41
CA ILE A 56 2.08 -10.61 1.56
C ILE A 56 3.06 -11.51 0.77
N PRO A 57 3.01 -12.87 0.88
CA PRO A 57 3.93 -13.72 0.14
C PRO A 57 3.83 -13.55 -1.39
N TYR A 58 2.62 -13.33 -1.91
CA TYR A 58 2.41 -13.15 -3.35
C TYR A 58 3.04 -11.86 -3.86
N TYR A 59 2.76 -10.72 -3.22
CA TYR A 59 3.30 -9.43 -3.64
C TYR A 59 4.80 -9.31 -3.38
N ARG A 60 5.33 -9.96 -2.33
CA ARG A 60 6.77 -10.03 -2.08
C ARG A 60 7.53 -10.73 -3.21
N ARG A 61 7.00 -11.83 -3.73
CA ARG A 61 7.55 -12.49 -4.95
C ARG A 61 7.48 -11.62 -6.21
N LYS A 62 6.67 -10.55 -6.20
CA LYS A 62 6.55 -9.59 -7.30
C LYS A 62 7.35 -8.29 -7.06
N GLY A 63 8.13 -8.21 -5.99
CA GLY A 63 9.07 -7.11 -5.72
C GLY A 63 8.57 -6.06 -4.73
N TRP A 64 7.39 -6.21 -4.15
CA TRP A 64 6.94 -5.35 -3.05
C TRP A 64 7.54 -5.78 -1.72
N GLU A 65 7.63 -4.86 -0.77
CA GLU A 65 8.00 -5.17 0.61
C GLU A 65 7.20 -4.28 1.59
N ILE A 66 7.10 -4.74 2.83
CA ILE A 66 6.46 -4.01 3.93
C ILE A 66 7.32 -2.79 4.29
N ILE A 67 6.67 -1.63 4.45
CA ILE A 67 7.32 -0.36 4.82
C ILE A 67 6.69 0.29 6.06
N SER A 68 5.53 -0.18 6.49
CA SER A 68 4.79 0.39 7.63
C SER A 68 3.85 -0.64 8.24
N ASP A 69 3.59 -0.46 9.53
CA ASP A 69 2.63 -1.26 10.30
C ASP A 69 1.39 -0.43 10.62
N LYS A 70 0.24 -1.10 10.72
CA LYS A 70 -1.00 -0.53 11.25
C LYS A 70 -1.22 -1.10 12.64
N ILE A 71 -1.10 -0.26 13.66
CA ILE A 71 -1.42 -0.64 15.05
C ILE A 71 -2.80 -0.09 15.39
N THR A 72 -3.62 -0.91 16.05
CA THR A 72 -4.96 -0.53 16.53
C THR A 72 -4.97 -0.65 18.04
N PHE A 73 -5.43 0.40 18.72
CA PHE A 73 -5.55 0.45 20.18
C PHE A 73 -7.01 0.67 20.56
N GLU A 74 -7.41 0.04 21.66
CA GLU A 74 -8.68 0.28 22.34
C GLU A 74 -8.35 0.86 23.71
N ILE A 75 -9.03 1.95 24.09
CA ILE A 75 -8.68 2.76 25.26
C ILE A 75 -9.99 3.12 25.96
N ASN A 76 -10.06 2.83 27.26
CA ASN A 76 -11.17 3.29 28.09
C ASN A 76 -11.03 4.78 28.41
N ASP A 77 -12.15 5.44 28.69
CA ASP A 77 -12.24 6.87 28.99
C ASP A 77 -11.24 7.32 30.10
N TYR A 78 -11.08 6.52 31.15
CA TYR A 78 -10.18 6.80 32.27
C TYR A 78 -8.69 6.64 31.96
N GLN A 79 -8.31 6.08 30.80
CA GLN A 79 -6.92 5.94 30.36
C GLN A 79 -6.46 7.10 29.47
N LEU A 80 -7.37 8.01 29.10
CA LEU A 80 -7.02 9.21 28.35
C LEU A 80 -6.12 10.14 29.19
N PRO A 81 -5.13 10.81 28.56
CA PRO A 81 -4.29 11.77 29.27
C PRO A 81 -5.15 12.93 29.80
N LYS A 82 -4.86 13.38 31.03
CA LYS A 82 -5.58 14.51 31.63
C LYS A 82 -5.43 15.77 30.77
N ASN A 83 -6.55 16.46 30.54
CA ASN A 83 -6.57 17.73 29.82
C ASN A 83 -5.64 18.74 30.52
N LYS A 84 -4.67 19.29 29.78
CA LYS A 84 -3.90 20.47 30.20
C LYS A 84 -4.48 21.69 29.47
N GLN A 85 -4.79 22.75 30.22
CA GLN A 85 -5.04 24.05 29.58
C GLN A 85 -3.73 24.54 28.96
N VAL A 86 -3.80 24.90 27.68
CA VAL A 86 -2.70 25.56 26.97
C VAL A 86 -2.82 27.05 27.28
N SER A 87 -1.80 27.62 27.92
CA SER A 87 -1.64 29.06 28.13
C SER A 87 -1.18 29.78 26.88
#